data_AF-A0A923X8I6-F1
#
_entry.id   AF-A0A923X8I6-F1
#
_cell.length_a   1.000
_cell.length_b   1.000
_cell.length_c   1.000
_cell.angle_alpha   90.00
_cell.angle_beta   90.00
_cell.angle_gamma   90.00
#
_symmetry.space_group_name_H-M   'P 1'
#
loop_
_entity.id
_entity.type
_entity.pdbx_description
1 polymer ?
#
loop_
_entity_poly.entity_id
_entity_poly.type
_entity_poly.pdbx_seq_one_letter_code
_entity_poly.pdbx_strand_id
1 'polypeptide(L)'
;MKIIFVTLLAVSSLAFGGQENAGIGYNLYNPGAIYEALNVEAVALNPGVAGVGHFRKTVGGLTCEKSTIIMPNAKPKYSCEIDQKAENFGAIYEALKAKVKVLNPGIVGAARLQKSVGGLSCIKATIVVPQAKPSYSCTMVD
;
A
#
# COMPACT_ATOMS: atom_id res chain seq x y z
N MET A 1 -13.15 50.89 -51.50
CA MET A 1 -12.12 49.95 -50.99
C MET A 1 -12.11 50.14 -49.47
N LYS A 2 -12.69 49.28 -48.62
CA LYS A 2 -12.32 47.89 -48.25
C LYS A 2 -10.80 47.82 -48.03
N ILE A 3 -10.26 47.51 -46.85
CA ILE A 3 -10.53 46.34 -45.98
C ILE A 3 -10.24 46.70 -44.50
N ILE A 4 -11.14 46.33 -43.58
CA ILE A 4 -10.91 46.34 -42.13
C ILE A 4 -10.51 44.91 -41.73
N PHE A 5 -9.32 44.79 -41.14
CA PHE A 5 -8.83 43.60 -40.48
C PHE A 5 -9.09 43.77 -38.98
N VAL A 6 -10.02 43.01 -38.40
CA VAL A 6 -9.98 42.76 -36.95
C VAL A 6 -10.35 41.31 -36.67
N THR A 7 -9.43 40.71 -35.94
CA THR A 7 -9.20 39.33 -35.55
C THR A 7 -10.33 38.65 -34.77
N LEU A 8 -10.52 37.38 -35.12
CA LEU A 8 -11.16 36.31 -34.35
C LEU A 8 -10.75 36.33 -32.87
N LEU A 9 -11.73 36.31 -31.96
CA LEU A 9 -11.52 35.93 -30.56
C LEU A 9 -12.22 34.57 -30.32
N ALA A 10 -11.42 33.66 -29.78
CA ALA A 10 -11.71 32.24 -29.63
C ALA A 10 -12.74 31.96 -28.53
N VAL A 11 -13.54 30.93 -28.81
CA VAL A 11 -14.58 30.34 -27.98
C VAL A 11 -13.97 29.75 -26.69
N SER A 12 -14.42 30.21 -25.53
CA SER A 12 -14.09 29.58 -24.24
C SER A 12 -15.26 28.70 -23.80
N SER A 13 -15.23 27.43 -24.22
CA SER A 13 -16.17 26.41 -23.78
C SER A 13 -15.86 26.02 -22.33
N LEU A 14 -16.74 26.40 -21.40
CA LEU A 14 -16.73 25.87 -20.03
C LEU A 14 -17.21 24.41 -20.06
N ALA A 15 -16.26 23.48 -20.21
CA ALA A 15 -16.53 22.08 -19.95
C ALA A 15 -16.65 21.86 -18.43
N PHE A 16 -17.89 21.89 -17.94
CA PHE A 16 -18.26 21.30 -16.65
C PHE A 16 -18.05 19.78 -16.75
N GLY A 17 -16.85 19.31 -16.42
CA GLY A 17 -16.58 17.91 -16.13
C GLY A 17 -17.18 17.57 -14.77
N GLY A 18 -18.48 17.26 -14.76
CA GLY A 18 -19.14 16.61 -13.62
C GLY A 18 -18.48 15.26 -13.36
N GLN A 19 -17.68 15.24 -12.31
CA GLN A 19 -16.93 14.11 -11.77
C GLN A 19 -17.83 12.89 -11.61
N GLU A 20 -17.57 11.88 -12.42
CA GLU A 20 -18.15 10.55 -12.30
C GLU A 20 -17.72 9.98 -10.93
N ASN A 21 -18.63 9.98 -9.96
CA ASN A 21 -18.50 9.17 -8.75
C ASN A 21 -18.66 7.69 -9.15
N ALA A 22 -17.64 7.14 -9.81
CA ALA A 22 -17.47 5.71 -9.93
C ALA A 22 -16.98 5.17 -8.58
N GLY A 23 -17.93 5.04 -7.65
CA GLY A 23 -17.77 4.23 -6.44
C GLY A 23 -17.68 2.76 -6.83
N ILE A 24 -16.56 2.36 -7.44
CA ILE A 24 -16.21 0.96 -7.61
C ILE A 24 -15.75 0.49 -6.24
N GLY A 25 -16.56 -0.34 -5.60
CA GLY A 25 -16.17 -1.10 -4.41
C GLY A 25 -15.08 -2.08 -4.80
N TYR A 26 -13.84 -1.60 -4.90
CA TYR A 26 -12.68 -2.44 -5.02
C TYR A 26 -12.52 -3.16 -3.69
N ASN A 27 -12.56 -4.49 -3.69
CA ASN A 27 -11.98 -5.26 -2.59
C ASN A 27 -10.47 -4.95 -2.63
N LEU A 28 -10.07 -3.96 -1.82
CA LEU A 28 -8.70 -3.42 -1.79
C LEU A 28 -7.73 -4.41 -1.16
N TYR A 29 -8.25 -5.41 -0.45
CA TYR A 29 -7.48 -6.42 0.21
C TYR A 29 -6.95 -7.48 -0.77
N ASN A 30 -5.62 -7.50 -0.91
CA ASN A 30 -4.89 -8.49 -1.69
C ASN A 30 -3.72 -9.04 -0.86
N PRO A 31 -3.93 -10.13 -0.09
CA PRO A 31 -2.90 -10.68 0.79
C PRO A 31 -1.68 -11.21 0.02
N GLY A 32 -1.84 -11.63 -1.23
CA GLY A 32 -0.72 -12.01 -2.09
C GLY A 32 0.23 -10.83 -2.35
N ALA A 33 -0.32 -9.66 -2.66
CA ALA A 33 0.49 -8.46 -2.88
C ALA A 33 1.25 -8.04 -1.61
N ILE A 34 0.63 -8.16 -0.43
CA ILE A 34 1.30 -7.89 0.85
C ILE A 34 2.44 -8.89 1.07
N TYR A 35 2.17 -10.19 0.97
CA TYR A 35 3.16 -11.25 1.19
C TYR A 35 4.40 -11.07 0.32
N GLU A 36 4.22 -10.77 -0.98
CA GLU A 36 5.32 -10.62 -1.92
C GLU A 36 6.06 -9.28 -1.73
N ALA A 37 5.40 -8.23 -1.24
CA ALA A 37 6.03 -6.94 -0.94
C ALA A 37 6.86 -6.94 0.36
N LEU A 38 6.65 -7.90 1.27
CA LEU A 38 7.44 -8.00 2.50
C LEU A 38 8.86 -8.51 2.22
N ASN A 39 9.85 -7.68 2.54
CA ASN A 39 11.27 -8.01 2.49
C ASN A 39 11.74 -8.74 3.75
N VAL A 40 11.11 -9.87 4.04
CA VAL A 40 11.52 -10.78 5.11
C VAL A 40 11.62 -12.19 4.55
N GLU A 41 12.51 -12.98 5.14
CA GLU A 41 12.68 -14.38 4.79
C GLU A 41 11.40 -15.16 5.11
N ALA A 42 11.00 -16.04 4.21
CA ALA A 42 9.86 -16.91 4.41
C ALA A 42 10.32 -18.21 5.09
N VAL A 43 9.66 -18.56 6.18
CA VAL A 43 9.89 -19.82 6.90
C VAL A 43 8.96 -20.89 6.35
N ALA A 44 9.51 -22.03 5.93
CA ALA A 44 8.71 -23.19 5.55
C ALA A 44 8.12 -23.87 6.80
N LEU A 45 6.80 -24.05 6.84
CA LEU A 45 6.09 -24.64 7.98
C LEU A 45 6.00 -26.17 7.90
N ASN A 46 6.15 -26.75 6.71
CA ASN A 46 6.02 -28.18 6.46
C ASN A 46 7.19 -28.72 5.62
N PRO A 47 8.44 -28.60 6.09
CA PRO A 47 9.58 -29.16 5.36
C PRO A 47 9.38 -30.68 5.18
N GLY A 48 9.46 -31.15 3.93
CA GLY A 48 9.45 -32.59 3.61
C GLY A 48 8.11 -33.20 3.19
N VAL A 49 7.02 -32.42 3.12
CA VAL A 49 5.75 -32.92 2.54
C VAL A 49 5.76 -32.71 1.03
N ALA A 50 5.93 -33.79 0.27
CA ALA A 50 5.84 -33.74 -1.19
C ALA A 50 4.43 -33.32 -1.62
N GLY A 51 4.34 -32.35 -2.53
CA GLY A 51 3.07 -31.93 -3.12
C GLY A 51 2.38 -30.72 -2.47
N VAL A 52 2.82 -30.26 -1.29
CA VAL A 52 2.23 -29.09 -0.60
C VAL A 52 3.33 -28.22 0.02
N GLY A 53 3.27 -26.91 -0.19
CA GLY A 53 4.17 -25.95 0.45
C GLY A 53 3.41 -24.94 1.30
N HIS A 54 3.77 -24.82 2.58
CA HIS A 54 3.27 -23.78 3.47
C HIS A 54 4.44 -22.90 3.91
N PHE A 55 4.31 -21.60 3.67
CA PHE A 55 5.34 -20.60 3.97
C PHE A 55 4.75 -19.48 4.79
N ARG A 56 5.51 -18.99 5.77
CA ARG A 56 5.10 -17.88 6.64
C ARG A 56 6.16 -16.78 6.65
N LYS A 57 5.71 -15.55 6.54
CA LYS A 57 6.49 -14.33 6.76
C LYS A 57 5.91 -13.61 7.97
N THR A 58 6.75 -13.28 8.94
CA THR A 58 6.32 -12.56 10.15
C THR A 58 7.24 -11.38 10.41
N VAL A 59 6.66 -10.20 10.67
CA VAL A 59 7.41 -8.99 11.01
C VAL A 59 6.54 -8.04 11.82
N GLY A 60 7.04 -7.56 12.96
CA GLY A 60 6.42 -6.47 13.72
C GLY A 60 4.94 -6.63 14.09
N GLY A 61 4.43 -7.86 14.20
CA GLY A 61 3.01 -8.15 14.44
C GLY A 61 2.18 -8.50 13.19
N LEU A 62 2.73 -8.33 11.98
CA LEU A 62 2.12 -8.80 10.75
C LEU A 62 2.58 -10.24 10.48
N THR A 63 1.62 -11.14 10.28
CA THR A 63 1.86 -12.51 9.84
C THR A 63 1.16 -12.73 8.51
N CYS A 64 1.91 -13.13 7.49
CA CYS A 64 1.37 -13.50 6.20
C CYS A 64 1.78 -14.93 5.85
N GLU A 65 0.83 -15.71 5.35
CA GLU A 65 1.02 -17.09 4.96
C GLU A 65 0.76 -17.29 3.47
N LYS A 66 1.51 -18.20 2.88
CA LYS A 66 1.39 -18.66 1.50
C LYS A 66 1.29 -20.17 1.50
N SER A 67 0.20 -20.69 0.96
CA SER A 67 -0.02 -22.12 0.77
C SER A 67 -0.06 -22.45 -0.72
N THR A 68 0.77 -23.38 -1.15
CA THR A 68 0.88 -23.86 -2.53
C THR A 68 0.61 -25.35 -2.58
N ILE A 69 -0.02 -25.79 -3.67
CA ILE A 69 -0.21 -27.22 -3.97
C ILE A 69 0.49 -27.48 -5.30
N ILE A 70 1.29 -28.53 -5.39
CA ILE A 70 2.04 -28.89 -6.58
C ILE A 70 1.11 -29.69 -7.50
N MET A 71 0.16 -29.00 -8.11
CA MET A 71 -0.70 -29.51 -9.17
C MET A 71 -0.67 -28.53 -10.35
N PRO A 72 -0.77 -29.02 -11.60
CA PRO A 72 -0.86 -28.13 -12.77
C PRO A 72 -2.06 -27.19 -12.59
N ASN A 73 -1.82 -25.88 -12.72
CA ASN A 73 -2.80 -24.80 -12.55
C ASN A 73 -3.30 -24.52 -11.12
N ALA A 74 -2.72 -25.13 -10.09
CA ALA A 74 -3.06 -24.76 -8.72
C ALA A 74 -2.60 -23.33 -8.41
N LYS A 75 -3.54 -22.48 -7.98
CA LYS A 75 -3.22 -21.11 -7.55
C LYS A 75 -2.79 -21.12 -6.08
N PRO A 76 -1.74 -20.37 -5.72
CA PRO A 76 -1.38 -20.17 -4.32
C PRO A 76 -2.53 -19.48 -3.57
N LYS A 77 -2.74 -19.89 -2.31
CA LYS A 77 -3.60 -19.19 -1.36
C LYS A 77 -2.75 -18.33 -0.44
N TYR A 78 -3.22 -17.12 -0.16
CA TYR A 78 -2.55 -16.18 0.71
C TYR A 78 -3.49 -15.71 1.81
N SER A 79 -2.95 -15.49 3.00
CA SER A 79 -3.65 -14.83 4.12
C SER A 79 -2.67 -13.90 4.83
N CYS A 80 -3.15 -12.77 5.32
CA CYS A 80 -2.37 -11.83 6.11
C CYS A 80 -3.19 -11.32 7.28
N GLU A 81 -2.64 -11.39 8.48
CA GLU A 81 -3.25 -10.91 9.71
C GLU A 81 -2.27 -9.98 10.44
N ILE A 82 -2.80 -8.89 11.00
CA ILE A 82 -2.03 -7.94 11.79
C ILE A 82 -2.49 -7.99 13.25
N ASP A 83 -1.55 -8.22 14.16
CA ASP A 83 -1.80 -8.02 15.58
C ASP A 83 -1.76 -6.52 15.89
N GLN A 84 -2.95 -5.92 16.04
CA GLN A 84 -3.10 -4.50 16.37
C GLN A 84 -2.53 -4.13 17.75
N LYS A 85 -2.26 -5.11 18.61
CA LYS A 85 -1.63 -4.89 19.92
C LYS A 85 -0.11 -4.92 19.84
N ALA A 86 0.47 -5.29 18.69
CA ALA A 86 1.92 -5.31 18.53
C ALA A 86 2.51 -3.90 18.57
N GLU A 87 3.61 -3.73 19.29
CA GLU A 87 4.22 -2.41 19.50
C GLU A 87 5.27 -2.05 18.42
N ASN A 88 5.46 -2.90 17.40
CA ASN A 88 6.58 -2.79 16.46
C ASN A 88 6.15 -2.59 14.99
N PHE A 89 5.18 -1.69 14.75
CA PHE A 89 4.76 -1.30 13.40
C PHE A 89 5.89 -0.67 12.57
N GLY A 90 6.94 -0.15 13.22
CA GLY A 90 8.14 0.33 12.53
C GLY A 90 8.81 -0.75 11.69
N ALA A 91 8.93 -1.97 12.22
CA ALA A 91 9.50 -3.09 11.48
C ALA A 91 8.67 -3.44 10.23
N ILE A 92 7.32 -3.40 10.33
CA ILE A 92 6.45 -3.62 9.17
C ILE A 92 6.68 -2.55 8.10
N TYR A 93 6.69 -1.27 8.50
CA TYR A 93 6.89 -0.15 7.58
C TYR A 93 8.22 -0.25 6.82
N GLU A 94 9.31 -0.55 7.52
CA GLU A 94 10.63 -0.63 6.91
C GLU A 94 10.80 -1.90 6.05
N ALA A 95 10.19 -3.03 6.43
CA ALA A 95 10.22 -4.27 5.64
C ALA A 95 9.37 -4.20 4.35
N LEU A 96 8.41 -3.28 4.26
CA LEU A 96 7.50 -3.18 3.13
C LEU A 96 8.17 -2.51 1.91
N LYS A 97 8.29 -3.25 0.80
CA LYS A 97 8.73 -2.76 -0.51
C LYS A 97 7.57 -2.10 -1.26
N ALA A 98 7.11 -0.95 -0.75
CA ALA A 98 6.10 -0.13 -1.40
C ALA A 98 6.63 1.28 -1.65
N LYS A 99 6.09 1.94 -2.67
CA LYS A 99 6.38 3.36 -2.95
C LYS A 99 5.93 4.20 -1.75
N VAL A 100 6.80 5.12 -1.33
CA VAL A 100 6.48 6.07 -0.27
C VAL A 100 5.67 7.23 -0.86
N LYS A 101 4.50 7.50 -0.28
CA LYS A 101 3.68 8.67 -0.59
C LYS A 101 3.78 9.67 0.56
N VAL A 102 4.02 10.94 0.24
CA VAL A 102 3.92 12.03 1.22
C VAL A 102 2.44 12.40 1.35
N LEU A 103 1.89 12.32 2.56
CA LEU A 103 0.45 12.60 2.78
C LEU A 103 0.16 14.10 2.83
N ASN A 104 1.00 14.86 3.53
CA ASN A 104 0.82 16.30 3.72
C ASN A 104 2.09 17.05 3.30
N PRO A 105 2.35 17.20 1.98
CA PRO A 105 3.49 17.99 1.52
C PRO A 105 3.31 19.45 1.97
N GLY A 106 4.39 20.09 2.42
CA GLY A 106 4.42 21.53 2.73
C GLY A 106 4.17 21.92 4.19
N ILE A 107 3.94 20.97 5.11
CA ILE A 107 3.90 21.28 6.55
C ILE A 107 5.33 21.38 7.09
N VAL A 108 5.73 22.59 7.49
CA VAL A 108 7.02 22.80 8.16
C VAL A 108 6.93 22.22 9.56
N GLY A 109 7.88 21.36 9.92
CA GLY A 109 7.98 20.81 11.28
C GLY A 109 7.32 19.44 11.49
N ALA A 110 6.62 18.88 10.50
CA ALA A 110 6.11 17.52 10.57
C ALA A 110 6.01 16.87 9.18
N ALA A 111 6.34 15.57 9.08
CA ALA A 111 6.15 14.81 7.86
C ALA A 111 5.41 13.49 8.14
N ARG A 112 4.42 13.18 7.29
CA ARG A 112 3.69 11.90 7.29
C ARG A 112 3.95 11.18 5.97
N LEU A 113 4.59 10.02 6.08
CA LEU A 113 4.96 9.17 4.96
C LEU A 113 4.12 7.90 5.00
N GLN A 114 3.46 7.56 3.91
CA GLN A 114 2.63 6.37 3.80
C GLN A 114 3.26 5.37 2.84
N LYS A 115 3.24 4.09 3.21
CA LYS A 115 3.43 2.96 2.31
C LYS A 115 2.14 2.17 2.27
N SER A 116 1.66 1.81 1.09
CA SER A 116 0.43 1.02 0.93
C SER A 116 0.60 -0.06 -0.13
N VAL A 117 0.13 -1.28 0.17
CA VAL A 117 0.11 -2.41 -0.76
C VAL A 117 -0.98 -3.41 -0.36
N GLY A 118 -1.78 -3.86 -1.33
CA GLY A 118 -2.76 -4.94 -1.13
C GLY A 118 -3.70 -4.78 0.06
N GLY A 119 -4.11 -3.54 0.39
CA GLY A 119 -4.98 -3.24 1.53
C GLY A 119 -4.23 -2.95 2.84
N LEU A 120 -2.94 -3.28 2.96
CA LEU A 120 -2.11 -2.85 4.09
C LEU A 120 -1.66 -1.40 3.86
N SER A 121 -1.94 -0.52 4.83
CA SER A 121 -1.49 0.87 4.84
C SER A 121 -0.71 1.15 6.12
N CYS A 122 0.57 1.51 5.97
CA CYS A 122 1.44 1.89 7.07
C CYS A 122 1.85 3.36 6.96
N ILE A 123 1.77 4.09 8.07
CA ILE A 123 2.12 5.51 8.18
C ILE A 123 3.31 5.64 9.14
N LYS A 124 4.32 6.40 8.70
CA LYS A 124 5.42 6.92 9.51
C LYS A 124 5.20 8.41 9.70
N ALA A 125 5.01 8.85 10.94
CA ALA A 125 4.89 10.25 11.29
C ALA A 125 6.16 10.70 12.02
N THR A 126 6.70 11.84 11.59
CA THR A 126 7.92 12.45 12.14
C THR A 126 7.63 13.90 12.48
N ILE A 127 8.19 14.36 13.60
CA ILE A 127 8.12 15.76 14.06
C ILE A 127 9.55 16.28 14.10
N VAL A 128 9.78 17.50 13.62
CA VAL A 128 11.10 18.15 13.56
C VAL A 128 11.37 18.83 14.91
N VAL A 129 11.45 18.02 15.96
CA VAL A 129 11.92 18.45 17.28
C VAL A 129 13.16 17.60 17.60
N PRO A 130 14.25 18.17 18.15
CA PRO A 130 15.42 17.39 18.55
C PRO A 130 15.01 16.19 19.41
N GLN A 131 15.53 15.00 19.07
CA GLN A 131 15.27 13.73 19.76
C GLN A 131 13.83 13.16 19.64
N ALA A 132 12.94 13.77 18.86
CA ALA A 132 11.61 13.20 18.62
C ALA A 132 11.73 11.86 17.88
N LYS A 133 11.16 10.80 18.47
CA LYS A 133 11.09 9.49 17.82
C LYS A 133 9.95 9.47 16.80
N PRO A 134 10.15 8.85 15.62
CA PRO A 134 9.05 8.62 14.70
C PRO A 134 7.97 7.75 15.35
N SER A 135 6.71 8.03 15.04
CA SER A 135 5.61 7.12 15.35
C SER A 135 5.18 6.35 14.10
N TYR A 136 4.77 5.09 14.31
CA TYR A 136 4.38 4.18 13.26
C TYR A 136 3.00 3.60 13.56
N SER A 137 2.19 3.43 12.53
CA SER A 137 0.89 2.79 12.61
C SER A 137 0.61 2.05 11.31
N CYS A 138 0.08 0.83 11.39
CA CYS A 138 -0.33 0.06 10.23
C CYS A 138 -1.77 -0.42 10.40
N THR A 139 -2.55 -0.34 9.34
CA THR A 139 -3.95 -0.79 9.31
C THR A 139 -4.21 -1.59 8.05
N MET A 140 -5.11 -2.56 8.17
CA MET A 140 -5.67 -3.29 7.05
C MET A 140 -6.96 -2.57 6.64
N VAL A 141 -7.11 -2.32 5.35
CA VAL A 141 -8.34 -1.80 4.75
C VAL A 141 -9.04 -3.00 4.13
N ASP A 142 -10.16 -3.38 4.73
CA ASP A 142 -11.07 -4.41 4.23
C ASP A 142 -11.84 -3.92 2.99
#